data_AF-U4TQS2-F1
#
_entry.id   AF-U4TQS2-F1
#
_cell.length_a   1.000
_cell.length_b   1.000
_cell.length_c   1.000
_cell.angle_alpha   90.00
_cell.angle_beta   90.00
_cell.angle_gamma   90.00
#
_symmetry.space_group_name_H-M   'P 1'
#
loop_
_entity.id
_entity.type
_entity.pdbx_description
1 polymer ?
#
loop_
_entity_poly.entity_id
_entity_poly.type
_entity_poly.pdbx_seq_one_letter_code
_entity_poly.pdbx_strand_id
1 'polypeptide(L)' 'MTKKQEFTPIQRILLVGDKIPSSMFKDINHRIADWVASGGKDTDPYVEHLAHNAEMVAKMKWNDLR' A
#
# COMPACT_ATOMS: atom_id res chain seq x y z
N MET A 1 -0.59 14.89 25.17
CA MET A 1 -0.94 13.73 24.33
C MET A 1 -0.50 14.03 22.91
N THR A 2 0.66 13.52 22.50
CA THR A 2 1.11 13.62 21.11
C THR A 2 0.17 12.79 20.24
N LYS A 3 -0.58 13.42 19.33
CA LYS A 3 -1.31 12.71 18.29
C LYS A 3 -0.28 11.84 17.55
N LYS A 4 -0.41 10.51 17.59
CA LYS A 4 0.30 9.66 16.63
C LYS A 4 -0.16 10.14 15.26
N GLN A 5 0.78 10.65 14.46
CA GLN A 5 0.48 11.02 13.09
C GLN A 5 0.14 9.72 12.35
N GLU A 6 -1.11 9.57 11.93
CA GLU A 6 -1.50 8.44 11.10
C GLU A 6 -0.89 8.64 9.71
N PHE A 7 -0.11 7.66 9.26
CA PHE A 7 0.46 7.65 7.92
C PHE A 7 -0.67 7.52 6.89
N THR A 8 -0.58 8.25 5.78
CA THR A 8 -1.48 8.07 4.65
C THR A 8 -1.31 6.67 4.04
N PRO A 9 -2.29 6.16 3.28
CA PRO A 9 -2.15 4.89 2.56
C PRO A 9 -0.87 4.80 1.73
N ILE A 10 -0.54 5.87 1.01
CA ILE A 10 0.68 5.95 0.19
C ILE A 10 1.94 5.83 1.05
N GLN A 11 2.00 6.53 2.18
CA GLN A 11 3.14 6.44 3.09
C GLN A 11 3.29 5.03 3.65
N ARG A 12 2.19 4.36 3.99
CA ARG A 12 2.20 2.97 4.47
C ARG A 12 2.72 2.00 3.41
N ILE A 13 2.32 2.18 2.15
CA ILE A 13 2.83 1.38 1.01
C ILE A 13 4.34 1.59 0.84
N LEU A 14 4.81 2.84 0.90
CA LEU A 14 6.24 3.16 0.78
C LEU A 14 7.08 2.55 1.91
N LEU A 15 6.56 2.50 3.14
CA LEU A 15 7.25 1.91 4.30
C LEU A 15 7.44 0.39 4.21
N VAL A 16 6.69 -0.29 3.35
CA VAL A 16 6.77 -1.75 3.15
C VAL A 16 7.20 -2.14 1.74
N GLY A 17 7.50 -1.16 0.87
CA GLY A 17 7.78 -1.39 -0.55
C GLY A 17 8.98 -2.31 -0.81
N ASP A 18 9.96 -2.31 0.09
CA ASP A 18 11.15 -3.17 0.06
C ASP A 18 10.88 -4.61 0.56
N LYS A 19 9.73 -4.85 1.20
CA LYS A 19 9.33 -6.13 1.81
C LYS A 19 8.30 -6.89 1.00
N ILE A 20 7.79 -6.31 -0.08
CA ILE A 20 6.82 -6.95 -0.98
C ILE A 20 7.44 -7.22 -2.35
N PRO A 21 6.87 -8.15 -3.14
CA PRO A 21 7.33 -8.39 -4.50
C PRO A 21 7.27 -7.12 -5.36
N SER A 22 8.29 -6.90 -6.19
CA SER A 22 8.34 -5.75 -7.11
C SER A 22 7.15 -5.71 -8.07
N SER A 23 6.62 -6.88 -8.47
CA SER A 23 5.39 -6.99 -9.25
C SER A 23 4.18 -6.43 -8.52
N MET A 24 4.04 -6.72 -7.23
CA MET A 24 2.95 -6.21 -6.39
C MET A 24 3.07 -4.70 -6.18
N PHE A 25 4.27 -4.20 -5.89
CA PHE A 25 4.50 -2.76 -5.74
C PHE A 25 4.15 -2.00 -7.03
N LYS A 26 4.53 -2.54 -8.19
CA LYS A 26 4.18 -1.96 -9.51
C LYS A 26 2.67 -1.97 -9.77
N ASP A 27 1.99 -3.08 -9.47
CA ASP A 27 0.53 -3.20 -9.60
C ASP A 27 -0.21 -2.18 -8.73
N ILE A 28 0.19 -2.04 -7.46
CA ILE A 28 -0.37 -1.05 -6.54
C ILE A 28 -0.20 0.37 -7.09
N ASN A 29 1.00 0.72 -7.57
CA ASN A 29 1.25 2.03 -8.16
C ASN A 29 0.36 2.33 -9.37
N HIS A 30 0.18 1.36 -10.28
CA HIS A 30 -0.72 1.53 -11.42
C HIS A 30 -2.17 1.69 -10.98
N ARG A 31 -2.64 0.85 -10.05
CA ARG A 31 -4.01 0.92 -9.51
C ARG A 31 -4.32 2.26 -8.87
N ILE A 32 -3.37 2.84 -8.15
CA ILE A 32 -3.52 4.16 -7.53
C ILE A 32 -3.54 5.25 -8.61
N ALA A 33 -2.64 5.17 -9.59
CA ALA A 33 -2.61 6.12 -10.70
C ALA A 33 -3.92 6.13 -11.48
N ASP A 34 -4.45 4.94 -11.82
CA ASP A 34 -5.73 4.79 -12.52
C ASP A 34 -6.89 5.32 -11.67
N TRP A 35 -6.90 5.01 -10.37
CA TRP A 35 -7.92 5.50 -9.45
C TRP A 35 -7.95 7.03 -9.38
N VAL A 36 -6.79 7.66 -9.19
CA VAL A 36 -6.67 9.12 -9.16
C VAL A 36 -7.03 9.74 -10.50
N ALA A 37 -6.61 9.14 -11.62
CA ALA A 37 -6.97 9.61 -12.95
C ALA A 37 -8.49 9.56 -13.20
N SER A 38 -9.21 8.63 -12.57
CA SER A 38 -10.67 8.54 -12.64
C SER A 38 -11.43 9.48 -11.69
N GLY A 39 -10.71 10.30 -10.92
CA GLY A 39 -11.30 11.24 -9.94
C GLY A 39 -11.33 10.73 -8.50
N GLY A 40 -10.75 9.57 -8.24
CA GLY A 40 -10.55 9.04 -6.90
C GLY A 40 -9.46 9.78 -6.11
N LYS A 41 -9.43 9.59 -4.79
CA LYS A 41 -8.42 10.16 -3.89
C LYS A 41 -7.50 9.09 -3.34
N ASP A 42 -6.27 9.49 -3.01
CA ASP A 42 -5.27 8.64 -2.36
C ASP A 42 -5.63 8.28 -0.91
N THR A 43 -6.64 8.94 -0.33
CA THR A 43 -7.23 8.65 0.98
C THR A 43 -8.50 7.80 0.91
N ASP A 44 -8.91 7.36 -0.28
CA ASP A 44 -10.15 6.58 -0.42
C ASP A 44 -10.00 5.18 0.19
N PRO A 45 -11.10 4.56 0.64
CA PRO A 45 -11.09 3.19 1.17
C PRO A 45 -10.43 2.16 0.25
N TYR A 46 -10.49 2.38 -1.07
CA TYR A 46 -9.79 1.54 -2.04
C TYR A 46 -8.26 1.55 -1.83
N VAL A 47 -7.67 2.74 -1.67
CA VAL A 47 -6.22 2.87 -1.49
C VAL A 47 -5.80 2.38 -0.10
N GLU A 48 -6.65 2.56 0.90
CA GLU A 48 -6.51 1.94 2.23
C GLU A 48 -6.42 0.40 2.14
N HIS A 49 -7.30 -0.23 1.34
CA HIS A 49 -7.24 -1.68 1.12
C HIS A 49 -5.93 -2.12 0.44
N LEU A 50 -5.42 -1.35 -0.53
CA LEU A 50 -4.13 -1.64 -1.16
C LEU A 50 -2.97 -1.56 -0.15
N ALA A 51 -2.98 -0.55 0.72
CA ALA A 51 -2.00 -0.40 1.79
C ALA A 51 -2.07 -1.56 2.79
N HIS A 52 -3.26 -1.95 3.22
CA HIS A 52 -3.46 -3.08 4.12
C HIS A 52 -2.93 -4.40 3.51
N ASN A 53 -3.23 -4.66 2.24
CA ASN A 53 -2.75 -5.86 1.54
C ASN A 53 -1.22 -5.87 1.44
N ALA A 54 -0.60 -4.74 1.12
CA ALA A 54 0.86 -4.61 1.10
C ALA A 54 1.48 -4.91 2.47
N GLU A 55 0.91 -4.37 3.55
CA GLU A 55 1.37 -4.64 4.92
C GLU A 55 1.19 -6.11 5.31
N MET A 56 0.08 -6.74 4.92
CA MET A 56 -0.16 -8.16 5.18
C MET A 56 0.88 -9.04 4.47
N VAL A 57 1.14 -8.76 3.19
CA VAL A 57 2.17 -9.46 2.42
C VAL A 57 3.56 -9.19 2.96
N ALA A 58 3.86 -8.00 3.46
CA ALA A 58 5.16 -7.70 4.08
C ALA A 58 5.36 -8.37 5.44
N LYS A 59 4.27 -8.60 6.20
CA LYS A 59 4.28 -9.32 7.49
C LYS A 59 4.44 -10.82 7.29
N MET A 60 3.78 -11.38 6.29
CA MET A 60 4.03 -12.75 5.86
C MET A 60 5.43 -12.75 5.25
N LYS A 61 6.39 -13.51 5.79
CA LYS A 61 7.67 -13.63 5.09
C LYS A 61 7.35 -14.24 3.73
N TRP A 62 7.51 -13.47 2.66
CA TRP A 62 7.25 -13.91 1.28
C TRP A 62 7.99 -15.23 0.93
N ASN A 63 9.07 -15.52 1.65
CA ASN A 63 9.81 -16.79 1.57
C ASN A 63 9.07 -18.02 2.12
N ASP A 64 8.01 -17.85 2.92
CA ASP A 64 7.24 -18.95 3.51
C ASP A 64 6.07 -19.39 2.60
N LEU A 65 5.84 -18.69 1.47
CA LEU A 65 4.77 -18.97 0.50
C LEU A 65 5.29 -19.58 -0.83
N ARG A 66 6.58 -19.94 -0.89
CA ARG A 66 7.23 -20.53 -2.07
C ARG A 66 7.75 -21.93 -1.78
#